data_AF-A0A929I2Z0-F1
#
_entry.id   AF-A0A929I2Z0-F1
#
_cell.length_a   1.000
_cell.length_b   1.000
_cell.length_c   1.000
_cell.angle_alpha   90.00
_cell.angle_beta   90.00
_cell.angle_gamma   90.00
#
_symmetry.space_group_name_H-M   'P 1'
#
loop_
_entity.id
_entity.type
_entity.pdbx_description
1 polymer ?
#
loop_
_entity_poly.entity_id
_entity_poly.type
_entity_poly.pdbx_seq_one_letter_code
_entity_poly.pdbx_strand_id
1 'polypeptide(L)'
;LFRGDRERYMGHNPMGGWSVLALLLALVIQVATGLFANDDIITEGPLYLWVSKPVSDWLTHVHRLNRFLIVLLVVTHVSAVLFYLWGKRENLIKPMITGTKLWRGGDTPPPATSIWLAAVIIAVTGFLLYLIIY
;
A
#
# COMPACT_ATOMS: atom_id res chain seq x y z
N LEU A 1 32.16 8.24 -19.75
CA LEU A 1 31.54 9.58 -19.71
C LEU A 1 30.05 9.43 -19.37
N PHE A 2 29.70 9.08 -18.12
CA PHE A 2 28.30 8.93 -17.66
C PHE A 2 28.19 9.21 -16.15
N ARG A 3 28.80 10.30 -15.67
CA ARG A 3 28.44 10.88 -14.38
C ARG A 3 27.34 11.90 -14.65
N GLY A 4 26.13 11.40 -14.86
CA GLY A 4 24.95 12.23 -14.69
C GLY A 4 24.87 12.60 -13.22
N ASP A 5 24.80 13.89 -12.93
CA ASP A 5 24.44 14.39 -11.61
C ASP A 5 23.10 13.75 -11.25
N ARG A 6 23.17 12.69 -10.44
CA ARG A 6 21.98 11.98 -9.99
C ARG A 6 21.31 12.93 -9.04
N GLU A 7 20.19 13.52 -9.45
CA GLU A 7 19.23 14.14 -8.54
C GLU A 7 18.95 13.12 -7.44
N ARG A 8 19.63 13.28 -6.30
CA ARG A 8 19.33 12.52 -5.11
C ARG A 8 18.03 13.14 -4.63
N TYR A 9 16.96 12.36 -4.65
CA TYR A 9 15.72 12.78 -4.01
C TYR A 9 15.84 12.45 -2.52
N MET A 10 15.48 13.40 -1.65
CA MET A 10 15.44 13.20 -0.21
C MET A 10 14.44 12.09 0.14
N GLY A 11 13.28 12.08 -0.53
CA GLY A 11 12.26 11.03 -0.49
C GLY A 11 12.39 9.96 -1.58
N HIS A 12 11.23 9.56 -2.13
CA HIS A 12 11.14 8.67 -3.28
C HIS A 12 11.33 9.46 -4.58
N ASN A 13 11.94 8.85 -5.59
CA ASN A 13 11.80 9.34 -6.97
C ASN A 13 10.29 9.46 -7.28
N PRO A 14 9.82 10.48 -8.03
CA PRO A 14 8.43 10.59 -8.48
C PRO A 14 7.76 9.26 -8.87
N MET A 15 8.45 8.39 -9.62
CA MET A 15 7.92 7.06 -9.99
C MET A 15 7.69 6.13 -8.78
N GLY A 16 8.56 6.18 -7.77
CA GLY A 16 8.40 5.44 -6.53
C GLY A 16 7.22 5.95 -5.70
N GLY A 17 6.99 7.27 -5.69
CA GLY A 17 5.81 7.86 -5.04
C GLY A 17 4.50 7.39 -5.68
N TRP A 18 4.41 7.42 -7.00
CA TRP A 18 3.24 6.91 -7.74
C TRP A 18 3.00 5.41 -7.51
N SER A 19 4.05 4.60 -7.42
CA SER A 19 3.93 3.17 -7.10
C SER A 19 3.27 2.93 -5.74
N VAL A 20 3.67 3.68 -4.71
CA VAL A 20 3.08 3.56 -3.37
C VAL A 20 1.61 3.98 -3.38
N LEU A 21 1.28 5.11 -4.02
CA LEU A 21 -0.11 5.55 -4.14
C LEU A 21 -0.99 4.52 -4.87
N ALA A 22 -0.49 3.93 -5.95
CA ALA A 22 -1.20 2.88 -6.69
C ALA A 22 -1.44 1.63 -5.83
N LEU A 23 -0.43 1.17 -5.08
CA LEU A 23 -0.55 0.03 -4.17
C LEU A 23 -1.57 0.31 -3.06
N LEU A 24 -1.49 1.48 -2.42
CA LEU A 24 -2.43 1.86 -1.36
C LEU A 24 -3.87 1.94 -1.87
N LEU A 25 -4.08 2.56 -3.04
CA LEU A 25 -5.40 2.64 -3.65
C LEU A 25 -5.95 1.25 -3.99
N ALA A 26 -5.13 0.39 -4.59
CA ALA A 26 -5.53 -0.97 -4.93
C ALA A 26 -5.90 -1.78 -3.66
N LEU A 27 -5.17 -1.62 -2.57
CA LEU A 27 -5.49 -2.26 -1.28
C LEU A 27 -6.80 -1.74 -0.68
N VAL A 28 -7.05 -0.43 -0.73
CA VAL A 28 -8.32 0.16 -0.27
C VAL A 28 -9.49 -0.42 -1.06
N ILE A 29 -9.36 -0.50 -2.39
CA ILE A 29 -10.39 -1.12 -3.25
C ILE A 29 -10.58 -2.60 -2.87
N GLN A 30 -9.51 -3.35 -2.65
CA GLN A 30 -9.58 -4.76 -2.29
C GLN A 30 -10.34 -4.98 -0.98
N VAL A 31 -9.99 -4.21 0.06
CA VAL A 31 -10.63 -4.30 1.37
C VAL A 31 -12.08 -3.86 1.28
N ALA A 32 -12.35 -2.69 0.68
CA ALA A 32 -13.70 -2.16 0.55
C ALA A 32 -14.63 -3.13 -0.18
N THR A 33 -14.21 -3.67 -1.33
CA THR A 33 -15.00 -4.65 -2.08
C THR A 33 -15.13 -5.99 -1.34
N GLY A 34 -14.09 -6.41 -0.61
CA GLY A 34 -14.09 -7.65 0.17
C GLY A 34 -15.07 -7.65 1.34
N LEU A 35 -15.32 -6.50 1.96
CA LEU A 35 -16.29 -6.37 3.04
C LEU A 35 -17.73 -6.73 2.62
N PHE A 36 -18.05 -6.55 1.33
CA PHE A 36 -19.37 -6.86 0.76
C PHE A 36 -19.37 -8.11 -0.12
N ALA A 37 -18.25 -8.81 -0.25
CA ALA A 37 -18.12 -9.93 -1.17
C ALA A 37 -18.86 -11.18 -0.68
N ASN A 38 -19.21 -12.09 -1.58
CA ASN A 38 -19.82 -13.38 -1.26
C ASN A 38 -19.27 -14.51 -2.15
N ASP A 39 -19.40 -15.75 -1.72
CA ASP A 39 -19.00 -16.95 -2.48
C ASP A 39 -20.20 -17.80 -2.95
N ASP A 40 -21.43 -17.28 -2.84
CA ASP A 40 -22.70 -17.95 -3.14
C ASP A 40 -23.01 -19.23 -2.32
N ILE A 41 -22.12 -19.64 -1.39
CA ILE A 41 -22.20 -20.95 -0.74
C ILE A 41 -22.24 -20.80 0.79
N ILE A 42 -21.16 -20.32 1.40
CA ILE A 42 -21.01 -20.26 2.87
C ILE A 42 -20.14 -19.08 3.36
N THR A 43 -19.37 -18.45 2.50
CA THR A 43 -18.43 -17.37 2.86
C THR A 43 -18.96 -16.04 2.36
N GLU A 44 -19.28 -15.16 3.30
CA GLU A 44 -19.75 -13.81 3.03
C GLU A 44 -18.93 -12.80 3.81
N GLY A 45 -18.74 -11.61 3.23
CA GLY A 45 -18.15 -10.48 3.90
C GLY A 45 -19.08 -9.92 4.99
N PRO A 46 -18.55 -9.29 6.04
CA PRO A 46 -19.34 -8.83 7.19
C PRO A 46 -20.43 -7.80 6.82
N LEU A 47 -20.24 -7.05 5.73
CA LEU A 47 -21.19 -6.05 5.26
C LEU A 47 -22.06 -6.55 4.09
N TYR A 48 -22.00 -7.83 3.72
CA TYR A 48 -22.78 -8.40 2.61
C TYR A 48 -24.28 -8.06 2.70
N LEU A 49 -24.86 -8.20 3.90
CA LEU A 49 -26.30 -7.96 4.14
C LEU A 49 -26.74 -6.51 3.94
N TRP A 50 -25.81 -5.57 3.79
CA TRP A 50 -26.10 -4.14 3.65
C TRP A 50 -26.29 -3.73 2.18
N VAL A 51 -26.09 -4.65 1.24
CA VAL A 51 -26.27 -4.43 -0.20
C VAL A 51 -27.14 -5.52 -0.81
N SER A 52 -27.69 -5.27 -2.00
CA SER A 52 -28.43 -6.29 -2.73
C SER A 52 -27.49 -7.34 -3.33
N LYS A 53 -28.00 -8.57 -3.54
CA LYS A 53 -27.23 -9.67 -4.14
C LYS A 53 -26.50 -9.29 -5.43
N PRO A 54 -27.15 -8.64 -6.44
CA PRO A 54 -26.45 -8.27 -7.67
C PRO A 54 -25.30 -7.27 -7.45
N VAL A 55 -25.43 -6.37 -6.47
CA VAL A 55 -24.37 -5.42 -6.11
C VAL A 55 -23.21 -6.16 -5.45
N SER A 56 -23.51 -7.08 -4.53
CA SER A 56 -22.47 -7.91 -3.91
C SER A 56 -21.74 -8.78 -4.94
N ASP A 57 -22.44 -9.37 -5.90
CA ASP A 57 -21.83 -10.19 -6.95
C ASP A 57 -20.89 -9.35 -7.83
N TRP A 58 -21.31 -8.12 -8.16
CA TRP A 58 -20.47 -7.17 -8.88
C TRP A 58 -19.24 -6.75 -8.08
N LEU A 59 -19.39 -6.42 -6.80
CA LEU A 59 -18.26 -6.09 -5.91
C LEU A 59 -17.30 -7.27 -5.75
N THR A 60 -17.82 -8.49 -5.65
CA THR A 60 -17.04 -9.73 -5.61
C THR A 60 -16.25 -9.92 -6.90
N HIS A 61 -16.85 -9.64 -8.05
CA HIS A 61 -16.15 -9.68 -9.33
C HIS A 61 -14.97 -8.69 -9.36
N VAL A 62 -15.20 -7.44 -8.94
CA VAL A 62 -14.14 -6.41 -8.82
C VAL A 62 -13.05 -6.88 -7.84
N HIS A 63 -13.43 -7.41 -6.68
CA HIS A 63 -12.49 -7.93 -5.67
C HIS A 63 -11.59 -9.05 -6.23
N ARG A 64 -12.15 -9.96 -7.03
CA ARG A 64 -11.40 -11.05 -7.66
C ARG A 64 -10.43 -10.54 -8.72
N LEU A 65 -10.85 -9.60 -9.56
CA LEU A 65 -9.98 -8.99 -10.57
C LEU A 65 -8.86 -8.15 -9.94
N ASN A 66 -9.20 -7.33 -8.95
CA ASN A 66 -8.25 -6.42 -8.31
C ASN A 66 -7.12 -7.17 -7.58
N ARG A 67 -7.36 -8.42 -7.14
CA ARG A 67 -6.30 -9.31 -6.61
C ARG A 67 -5.15 -9.49 -7.60
N PHE A 68 -5.45 -9.72 -8.89
CA PHE A 68 -4.41 -9.89 -9.91
C PHE A 68 -3.64 -8.58 -10.14
N LEU A 69 -4.32 -7.44 -10.11
CA LEU A 69 -3.68 -6.12 -10.19
C LEU A 69 -2.73 -5.90 -9.01
N ILE A 70 -3.13 -6.24 -7.79
CA ILE A 70 -2.27 -6.12 -6.60
C ILE A 70 -1.02 -6.99 -6.77
N VAL A 71 -1.16 -8.24 -7.17
CA VAL A 71 -0.02 -9.14 -7.39
C VAL A 71 0.94 -8.54 -8.42
N LEU A 72 0.43 -8.01 -9.53
CA LEU A 72 1.24 -7.35 -10.56
C LEU A 72 1.99 -6.14 -10.00
N LEU A 73 1.30 -5.27 -9.23
CA LEU A 73 1.91 -4.09 -8.62
C LEU A 73 2.99 -4.47 -7.60
N VAL A 74 2.75 -5.48 -6.76
CA VAL A 74 3.71 -5.96 -5.78
C VAL A 74 4.95 -6.55 -6.46
N VAL A 75 4.77 -7.42 -7.46
CA VAL A 75 5.89 -8.00 -8.21
C VAL A 75 6.71 -6.89 -8.89
N THR A 76 6.03 -5.92 -9.51
CA THR A 76 6.69 -4.77 -10.14
C THR A 76 7.48 -3.94 -9.12
N HIS A 77 6.87 -3.66 -7.97
CA HIS A 77 7.51 -2.91 -6.88
C HIS A 77 8.76 -3.62 -6.34
N VAL A 78 8.64 -4.91 -5.99
CA VAL A 78 9.74 -5.71 -5.48
C VAL A 78 10.86 -5.80 -6.52
N SER A 79 10.52 -6.03 -7.79
CA SER A 79 11.50 -6.06 -8.89
C SER A 79 12.26 -4.75 -9.02
N ALA A 80 11.57 -3.60 -8.89
CA ALA A 80 12.22 -2.29 -8.90
C ALA A 80 13.17 -2.13 -7.71
N VAL A 81 12.75 -2.50 -6.49
CA VAL A 81 13.60 -2.42 -5.29
C VAL A 81 14.85 -3.30 -5.42
N LEU A 82 14.70 -4.53 -5.95
CA LEU A 82 15.82 -5.43 -6.21
C LEU A 82 16.75 -4.90 -7.30
N PHE A 83 16.20 -4.28 -8.36
CA PHE A 83 16.99 -3.62 -9.39
C PHE A 83 17.82 -2.46 -8.81
N TYR A 84 17.26 -1.66 -7.91
CA TYR A 84 18.03 -0.63 -7.22
C TYR A 84 19.12 -1.23 -6.31
N LEU A 85 18.81 -2.31 -5.60
CA LEU A 85 19.77 -2.98 -4.73
C LEU A 85 20.96 -3.56 -5.51
N TRP A 86 20.71 -4.28 -6.61
CA TRP A 86 21.76 -4.98 -7.35
C TRP A 86 22.35 -4.17 -8.51
N GLY A 87 21.49 -3.53 -9.32
CA GLY A 87 21.89 -2.76 -10.49
C GLY A 87 22.42 -1.37 -10.16
N LYS A 88 21.76 -0.65 -9.24
CA LYS A 88 22.20 0.69 -8.81
C LYS A 88 23.11 0.66 -7.58
N ARG A 89 23.24 -0.50 -6.90
CA ARG A 89 23.96 -0.67 -5.62
C ARG A 89 23.48 0.30 -4.53
N GLU A 90 22.19 0.65 -4.59
CA GLU A 90 21.53 1.54 -3.65
C GLU A 90 20.56 0.70 -2.80
N ASN A 91 20.88 0.54 -1.52
CA ASN A 91 20.05 -0.26 -0.61
C ASN A 91 18.84 0.56 -0.12
N LEU A 92 17.72 0.42 -0.83
CA LEU A 92 16.44 1.02 -0.46
C LEU A 92 15.69 0.24 0.63
N ILE A 93 16.00 -1.05 0.81
CA ILE A 93 15.35 -1.93 1.79
C ILE A 93 15.64 -1.46 3.22
N LYS A 94 16.90 -1.10 3.51
CA LYS A 94 17.29 -0.66 4.85
C LYS A 94 16.46 0.55 5.33
N PRO A 95 16.35 1.67 4.60
CA PRO A 95 15.46 2.78 4.96
C PRO A 95 13.99 2.40 5.11
N MET A 96 13.49 1.41 4.37
CA MET A 96 12.09 0.96 4.50
C MET A 96 11.83 0.25 5.83
N ILE A 97 12.82 -0.47 6.37
CA ILE A 97 12.71 -1.16 7.66
C ILE A 97 13.03 -0.19 8.81
N THR A 98 14.09 0.60 8.67
CA THR A 98 14.55 1.48 9.76
C THR A 98 13.82 2.81 9.82
N GLY A 99 13.01 3.14 8.81
CA GLY A 99 12.37 4.46 8.65
C GLY A 99 13.35 5.62 8.46
N THR A 100 14.66 5.32 8.37
CA THR A 100 15.73 6.31 8.42
C THR A 100 16.61 6.16 7.19
N LYS A 101 16.70 7.23 6.41
CA LYS A 101 17.56 7.31 5.23
C LYS A 101 18.73 8.23 5.56
N LEU A 102 19.96 7.73 5.36
CA LEU A 102 21.16 8.56 5.53
C LEU A 102 21.18 9.60 4.40
N TRP A 103 20.85 10.85 4.74
CA TRP A 103 20.82 11.95 3.80
C TRP A 103 22.09 12.79 3.92
N ARG A 104 22.73 13.08 2.77
CA ARG A 104 23.91 13.95 2.67
C ARG A 104 23.64 15.25 1.89
N GLY A 105 22.38 15.52 1.53
CA GLY A 105 21.99 16.80 0.94
C GLY A 105 21.77 17.85 2.03
N GLY A 106 21.96 19.12 1.70
CA GLY A 106 21.80 20.25 2.64
C GLY A 106 20.36 20.63 2.95
N ASP A 107 19.37 19.89 2.43
CA ASP A 107 17.96 20.18 2.63
C ASP A 107 17.50 19.93 4.07
N THR A 108 16.59 20.76 4.56
CA THR A 108 15.99 20.61 5.89
C THR A 108 15.11 19.36 5.95
N PRO A 109 15.28 18.49 6.98
CA PRO A 109 14.46 17.31 7.11
C PRO A 109 12.98 17.68 7.32
N PRO A 110 12.04 16.94 6.71
CA PRO A 110 10.63 17.13 6.98
C PRO A 110 10.33 16.89 8.47
N PRO A 111 9.34 17.59 9.06
CA PRO A 111 8.98 17.43 10.46
C PRO A 111 8.58 15.97 10.74
N ALA A 112 9.10 15.41 11.84
CA ALA A 112 8.78 14.06 12.25
C ALA A 112 7.28 13.94 12.60
N THR A 113 6.60 12.95 12.03
CA THR A 113 5.23 12.63 12.40
C THR A 113 5.18 11.89 13.73
N SER A 114 4.19 12.21 14.58
CA SER A 114 4.03 11.59 15.89
C SER A 114 3.59 10.13 15.76
N ILE A 115 4.43 9.20 16.25
CA ILE A 115 4.13 7.76 16.25
C ILE A 115 2.87 7.43 17.07
N TRP A 116 2.55 8.26 18.08
CA TRP A 116 1.35 8.11 18.90
C TRP A 116 0.07 8.38 18.11
N LEU A 117 0.10 9.34 17.19
CA LEU A 117 -1.05 9.59 16.31
C LEU A 117 -1.31 8.37 15.42
N ALA A 118 -0.25 7.79 14.85
CA ALA A 118 -0.36 6.56 14.06
C ALA A 118 -0.91 5.39 14.89
N ALA A 119 -0.42 5.20 16.12
CA ALA A 119 -0.90 4.17 17.03
C ALA A 119 -2.39 4.35 17.39
N VAL A 120 -2.82 5.59 17.67
CA VAL A 120 -4.23 5.91 17.94
C VAL A 120 -5.10 5.63 16.72
N ILE A 121 -4.68 6.04 15.51
CA ILE A 121 -5.43 5.77 14.28
C ILE A 121 -5.59 4.26 14.05
N ILE A 122 -4.53 3.48 14.25
CA ILE A 122 -4.58 2.02 14.12
C ILE A 122 -5.51 1.41 15.16
N ALA A 123 -5.40 1.83 16.43
CA ALA A 123 -6.26 1.33 17.51
C ALA A 123 -7.74 1.65 17.26
N VAL A 124 -8.06 2.89 16.87
CA VAL A 124 -9.42 3.32 16.54
C VAL A 124 -9.95 2.56 15.34
N THR A 125 -9.16 2.42 14.28
CA THR A 125 -9.57 1.67 13.08
C THR A 125 -9.81 0.21 13.40
N GLY A 126 -8.92 -0.43 14.17
CA GLY A 126 -9.08 -1.81 14.62
C GLY A 126 -10.31 -2.01 15.50
N PHE A 127 -10.59 -1.07 16.40
CA PHE A 127 -11.78 -1.08 17.25
C PHE A 127 -13.08 -0.91 16.43
N LEU A 128 -13.10 0.02 15.48
CA LEU A 128 -14.24 0.19 14.57
C LEU A 128 -14.48 -1.05 13.73
N LEU A 129 -13.42 -1.69 13.21
CA LEU A 129 -13.54 -2.94 12.47
C LEU A 129 -14.07 -4.08 13.36
N TYR A 130 -13.61 -4.15 14.62
CA TYR A 130 -14.15 -5.12 15.58
C TYR A 130 -15.66 -4.94 15.78
N LEU A 131 -16.13 -3.71 16.01
CA LEU A 131 -17.55 -3.40 16.17
C LEU A 131 -18.38 -3.64 14.91
N ILE A 132 -17.77 -3.55 13.72
CA ILE A 132 -18.46 -3.84 12.45
C ILE A 132 -18.63 -5.35 12.26
N ILE A 133 -17.70 -6.16 12.79
CA ILE A 133 -17.67 -7.61 12.57
C ILE A 133 -18.43 -8.38 13.66
N TYR A 134 -18.46 -7.88 14.90
CA TYR A 134 -19.04 -8.53 16.08
C TYR A 134 -20.13 -7.67 16.72
#